data_AF-A0A7H4PP06-F1
#
_entry.id   AF-A0A7H4PP06-F1
#
_cell.length_a   1.000
_cell.length_b   1.000
_cell.length_c   1.000
_cell.angle_alpha   90.00
_cell.angle_beta   90.00
_cell.angle_gamma   90.00
#
_symmetry.space_group_name_H-M   'P 1'
#
loop_
_entity.id
_entity.type
_entity.pdbx_description
1 polymer ?
#
loop_
_entity_poly.entity_id
_entity_poly.type
_entity_poly.pdbx_seq_one_letter_code
_entity_poly.pdbx_strand_id
1 'polypeptide(L)' 'MKRAVITGLGIVSSIGNNQQEVLASLREGRSGITFSEEF' A
#
# COMPACT_ATOMS: atom_id res chain seq x y z
N MET A 1 -24.47 4.08 -22.78
CA MET A 1 -23.41 3.50 -21.93
C MET A 1 -22.89 4.61 -21.01
N LYS A 2 -22.93 4.46 -19.68
CA LYS A 2 -22.43 5.48 -18.73
C LYS A 2 -21.03 5.09 -18.27
N ARG A 3 -20.07 6.00 -18.44
CA ARG A 3 -18.69 5.82 -17.99
C ARG A 3 -18.60 6.17 -16.50
N ALA A 4 -18.03 5.27 -15.70
CA ALA A 4 -17.72 5.53 -14.30
C ALA A 4 -16.20 5.67 -14.13
N VAL A 5 -15.79 6.47 -13.14
CA VAL A 5 -14.38 6.71 -12.81
C VAL A 5 -14.17 6.58 -11.30
N ILE A 6 -12.93 6.30 -10.90
CA ILE A 6 -12.51 6.33 -9.50
C ILE A 6 -12.21 7.79 -9.14
N THR A 7 -12.82 8.30 -8.08
CA THR A 7 -12.66 9.68 -7.60
C THR A 7 -11.76 9.80 -6.37
N GLY A 8 -11.35 8.68 -5.77
CA GLY A 8 -10.44 8.66 -4.63
C GLY A 8 -10.06 7.24 -4.21
N LEU A 9 -8.97 7.14 -3.45
CA LEU A 9 -8.47 5.90 -2.85
C LEU A 9 -7.84 6.23 -1.49
N GLY A 10 -8.02 5.34 -0.51
CA GLY A 10 -7.29 5.34 0.75
C GLY A 10 -6.71 3.95 0.99
N ILE A 11 -5.51 3.89 1.58
CA ILE A 11 -4.82 2.63 1.83
C ILE A 11 -3.94 2.73 3.08
N VAL A 12 -4.02 1.70 3.92
CA VAL A 12 -3.15 1.46 5.08
C VAL A 12 -2.76 -0.01 5.02
N SER A 13 -1.46 -0.30 5.10
CA SER A 13 -0.89 -1.64 4.98
C SER A 13 0.45 -1.73 5.70
N SER A 14 1.03 -2.94 5.76
CA SER A 14 2.35 -3.16 6.36
C SER A 14 3.52 -2.51 5.61
N ILE A 15 3.28 -1.96 4.41
CA ILE A 15 4.28 -1.24 3.60
C ILE A 15 4.00 0.26 3.46
N GLY A 16 3.03 0.81 4.20
CA GLY A 16 2.72 2.25 4.18
C GLY A 16 1.29 2.57 4.61
N ASN A 17 1.09 3.80 5.10
CA ASN A 17 -0.16 4.29 5.66
C ASN A 17 -0.92 5.27 4.76
N ASN A 18 -0.43 5.50 3.54
CA ASN A 18 -1.10 6.30 2.51
C ASN A 18 -0.69 5.85 1.11
N GLN A 19 -1.34 6.42 0.10
CA GLN A 19 -1.12 6.08 -1.31
C GLN A 19 0.35 6.28 -1.74
N GLN A 20 0.98 7.36 -1.30
CA GLN A 20 2.34 7.73 -1.70
C GLN A 20 3.36 6.73 -1.14
N GLU A 21 3.26 6.40 0.15
CA GLU A 21 4.14 5.43 0.82
C GLU A 21 4.01 4.04 0.21
N VAL A 22 2.78 3.56 0.02
CA VAL A 22 2.53 2.25 -0.57
C VAL A 22 3.04 2.18 -2.01
N LEU A 23 2.82 3.21 -2.82
CA LEU A 23 3.33 3.25 -4.20
C LEU A 23 4.86 3.18 -4.24
N ALA A 24 5.54 3.94 -3.39
CA ALA A 24 6.99 3.90 -3.30
C ALA A 24 7.49 2.51 -2.87
N SER A 25 6.85 1.91 -1.86
CA SER A 25 7.21 0.57 -1.38
C SER A 25 7.05 -0.50 -2.44
N LEU A 26 5.96 -0.45 -3.21
CA LEU A 26 5.72 -1.36 -4.32
C LEU A 26 6.76 -1.18 -5.45
N ARG A 27 7.14 0.06 -5.77
CA ARG A 27 8.16 0.34 -6.81
C ARG A 27 9.55 -0.12 -6.40
N GLU A 28 9.89 0.01 -5.13
CA GLU A 28 11.19 -0.36 -4.58
C GLU A 28 11.26 -1.83 -4.15
N GLY A 29 10.14 -2.56 -4.15
CA GLY A 29 10.08 -3.95 -3.71
C GLY A 29 10.30 -4.12 -2.20
N ARG A 30 9.92 -3.13 -1.39
CA ARG A 30 10.07 -3.18 0.08
C ARG A 30 9.12 -4.22 0.67
N SER A 31 9.66 -5.17 1.45
CA SER A 31 8.86 -6.13 2.21
C SER A 31 8.17 -5.44 3.39
N GLY A 32 6.89 -5.76 3.62
CA GLY A 32 6.15 -5.37 4.82
C GLY A 32 6.17 -6.43 5.93
N ILE A 33 6.96 -7.48 5.75
CA ILE A 33 7.11 -8.56 6.71
C ILE A 33 8.51 -8.47 7.29
N THR A 34 8.61 -8.46 8.62
CA THR A 34 9.86 -8.58 9.36
C THR A 34 9.86 -9.89 10.14
N PHE A 35 11.05 -10.35 10.48
CA PHE A 35 11.19 -11.47 11.41
C PHE A 35 10.62 -11.06 12.78
N SER A 36 9.92 -11.99 13.43
CA SER A 36 9.45 -11.84 14.81
C SER A 36 10.24 -12.81 15.70
N GLU A 37 10.95 -12.27 16.69
CA GLU A 37 11.63 -13.08 17.72
C GLU A 37 10.66 -13.65 18.76
N GLU A 38 9.44 -13.10 18.82
CA GLU A 38 8.39 -13.49 19.77
C GLU A 38 7.27 -14.26 19.07
N PHE A 39 6.76 -15.29 19.77
CA PHE A 39 5.51 -16.01 19.52
C PHE A 39 4.70 -16.06 20.81
#